data_AF-A0A1G7P598-F1
#
_entry.id   AF-A0A1G7P598-F1
#
_cell.length_a   1.000
_cell.length_b   1.000
_cell.length_c   1.000
_cell.angle_alpha   90.00
_cell.angle_beta   90.00
_cell.angle_gamma   90.00
#
_symmetry.space_group_name_H-M   'P 1'
#
loop_
_entity.id
_entity.type
_entity.pdbx_description
1 polymer ?
#
loop_
_entity_poly.entity_id
_entity_poly.type
_entity_poly.pdbx_seq_one_letter_code
_entity_poly.pdbx_strand_id
1 'polypeptide(L)' 'MTLHLVPPAAAPEQPKLKSRTASKPAEMLQCPRCSGREFIETVIGAMIQARKLKGGTRQIMCVGCLLKGERVVVV' A
#
# COMPACT_ATOMS: atom_id res chain seq x y z
N MET A 1 21.52 -13.73 24.49
CA MET A 1 20.87 -12.40 24.37
C MET A 1 19.41 -12.57 24.75
N THR A 2 19.03 -12.11 25.93
CA THR A 2 17.66 -12.26 26.47
C THR A 2 16.83 -11.03 26.08
N LEU A 3 15.77 -11.25 25.32
CA LEU A 3 14.83 -10.21 24.92
C LEU A 3 13.81 -10.01 26.05
N HIS A 4 13.76 -8.80 26.61
CA HIS A 4 12.75 -8.42 27.58
C HIS A 4 11.46 -7.98 26.86
N LEU A 5 10.35 -8.66 27.14
CA LEU A 5 9.06 -8.30 26.59
C LEU A 5 8.54 -7.04 27.30
N VAL A 6 8.41 -5.94 26.56
CA VAL A 6 7.80 -4.71 27.08
C VAL A 6 6.30 -4.96 27.26
N PRO A 7 5.72 -4.71 28.45
CA PRO A 7 4.28 -4.83 28.66
C PRO A 7 3.51 -3.93 27.68
N PRO A 8 2.34 -4.36 27.17
CA PRO A 8 1.55 -3.53 26.28
C PRO A 8 1.09 -2.28 27.04
N ALA A 9 1.67 -1.13 26.70
CA ALA A 9 1.16 0.16 27.14
C ALA A 9 -0.24 0.35 26.55
N ALA A 10 -1.15 0.95 27.33
CA ALA A 10 -2.47 1.33 26.84
C ALA A 10 -2.28 2.10 25.53
N ALA A 11 -3.00 1.69 24.47
CA ALA A 11 -2.95 2.38 23.19
C ALA A 11 -3.22 3.86 23.45
N PRO A 12 -2.31 4.79 23.07
CA PRO A 12 -2.57 6.20 23.24
C PRO A 12 -3.90 6.52 22.56
N GLU A 13 -4.72 7.36 23.21
CA GLU A 13 -5.99 7.81 22.63
C GLU A 13 -5.71 8.24 21.20
N GLN A 14 -6.25 7.49 20.24
CA GLN A 14 -5.96 7.75 18.82
C GLN A 14 -6.37 9.19 18.56
N PRO A 15 -5.44 10.08 18.16
CA PRO A 15 -5.84 11.43 17.81
C PRO A 15 -6.84 11.27 16.68
N LYS A 16 -8.08 11.74 16.90
CA LYS A 16 -9.08 11.86 15.84
C LYS A 16 -8.47 12.82 14.82
N LEU A 17 -7.74 12.28 13.85
CA LEU A 17 -7.17 13.00 12.71
C LEU A 17 -8.35 13.49 11.87
N LYS A 18 -8.97 14.58 12.34
CA LYS A 18 -9.91 15.38 11.56
C LYS A 18 -9.09 16.07 10.48
N SER A 19 -9.05 15.46 9.32
CA SER A 19 -8.81 16.17 8.07
C SER A 19 -9.81 15.67 7.03
N ARG A 20 -11.08 16.06 7.22
CA ARG A 20 -12.08 16.01 6.14
C ARG A 20 -11.85 17.13 5.11
N THR A 21 -10.80 17.94 5.28
CA THR A 21 -10.64 19.24 4.58
C THR A 21 -9.29 19.46 3.91
N ALA A 22 -8.31 18.56 4.02
CA ALA A 22 -7.23 18.53 3.04
C ALA A 22 -7.79 17.87 1.77
N SER A 23 -8.35 18.68 0.86
CA SER A 23 -8.76 18.22 -0.47
C SER A 23 -7.57 17.53 -1.11
N LYS A 24 -7.69 16.24 -1.44
CA LYS A 24 -6.63 15.58 -2.19
C LYS A 24 -6.47 16.30 -3.54
N PRO A 25 -5.24 16.43 -4.08
CA PRO A 25 -5.08 16.82 -5.47
C PRO A 25 -5.93 15.93 -6.37
N ALA A 26 -6.59 16.51 -7.38
CA ALA A 26 -7.50 15.75 -8.26
C ALA A 26 -6.79 14.56 -8.93
N GLU A 27 -5.51 14.73 -9.24
CA GLU A 27 -4.64 13.74 -9.88
C GLU A 27 -4.10 12.67 -8.91
N MET A 28 -4.27 12.85 -7.60
CA MET A 28 -3.80 11.88 -6.61
C MET A 28 -4.66 10.61 -6.64
N LEU A 29 -4.03 9.50 -7.03
CA LEU A 29 -4.64 8.19 -7.01
C LEU A 29 -5.21 7.86 -5.63
N GLN A 30 -6.35 7.19 -5.63
CA GLN A 30 -7.01 6.73 -4.41
C GLN A 30 -7.70 5.40 -4.69
N CYS A 31 -7.48 4.43 -3.80
CA CYS A 31 -8.02 3.10 -3.97
C CYS A 31 -9.54 3.14 -3.82
N PRO A 32 -10.32 2.65 -4.80
CA PRO A 32 -11.78 2.66 -4.74
C PRO A 32 -12.32 1.71 -3.66
N ARG A 33 -11.50 0.75 -3.20
CA ARG A 33 -11.89 -0.26 -2.21
C ARG A 33 -11.64 0.19 -0.76
N CYS A 34 -10.44 0.68 -0.47
CA CYS A 34 -10.01 0.96 0.90
C CYS A 34 -9.72 2.44 1.18
N SER A 35 -9.89 3.32 0.17
CA SER A 35 -9.58 4.76 0.22
C SER A 35 -8.11 5.13 0.47
N GLY A 36 -7.21 4.13 0.55
CA GLY A 36 -5.77 4.31 0.69
C GLY A 36 -5.14 4.97 -0.53
N ARG A 37 -3.93 5.52 -0.32
CA ARG A 37 -3.23 6.36 -1.32
C ARG A 37 -1.80 5.90 -1.58
N GLU A 38 -1.47 4.70 -1.12
CA GLU A 38 -0.18 4.06 -1.34
C GLU A 38 -0.33 2.97 -2.39
N PHE A 39 0.52 3.02 -3.41
CA PHE A 39 0.47 2.14 -4.57
C PHE A 39 1.87 1.62 -4.92
N ILE A 40 1.91 0.43 -5.50
CA ILE A 40 3.12 -0.15 -6.10
C ILE A 40 2.86 -0.45 -7.58
N GLU A 41 3.88 -0.24 -8.41
CA GLU A 41 3.89 -0.73 -9.78
C GLU A 41 4.42 -2.16 -9.80
N THR A 42 3.64 -3.08 -10.36
CA THR A 42 4.01 -4.48 -10.49
C THR A 42 4.11 -4.86 -11.96
N VAL A 43 4.99 -5.80 -12.29
CA VAL A 43 5.09 -6.38 -13.63
C VAL A 43 4.68 -7.84 -13.57
N ILE A 44 3.59 -8.20 -14.22
CA ILE A 44 3.01 -9.55 -14.19
C ILE A 44 3.52 -10.35 -15.39
N GLY A 45 3.92 -11.59 -15.15
CA GLY A 45 4.40 -12.48 -16.21
C GLY A 45 5.74 -12.05 -16.82
N ALA A 46 6.53 -11.25 -16.11
CA ALA A 46 7.87 -10.89 -16.55
C ALA A 46 8.84 -12.06 -16.42
N MET A 47 9.80 -12.12 -17.34
CA MET A 47 10.95 -13.04 -17.26
C MET A 47 12.18 -12.29 -16.77
N ILE A 48 13.11 -13.00 -16.12
CA ILE A 48 14.44 -12.46 -15.83
C ILE A 48 15.38 -12.81 -16.99
N GLN A 49 15.86 -11.80 -17.72
CA GLN A 49 16.90 -11.96 -18.74
C GLN A 49 18.04 -10.98 -18.44
N ALA A 50 19.28 -11.47 -18.38
CA ALA A 50 20.46 -10.66 -18.05
C ALA A 50 20.29 -9.82 -16.77
N ARG A 51 19.71 -10.42 -15.71
CA ARG A 51 19.40 -9.79 -14.41
C ARG A 51 18.44 -8.59 -14.48
N LYS A 52 17.73 -8.42 -15.60
CA LYS A 52 16.68 -7.41 -15.77
C LYS A 52 15.35 -8.09 -16.01
N LEU A 53 14.26 -7.45 -15.56
CA LEU A 53 12.91 -7.87 -15.94
C LEU A 53 12.68 -7.56 -17.41
N LYS A 54 12.18 -8.53 -18.17
CA LYS A 54 11.83 -8.41 -19.59
C LYS A 54 10.43 -8.93 -19.85
N GLY A 55 9.66 -8.17 -20.63
CA GLY A 55 8.27 -8.48 -20.96
C GLY A 55 7.32 -8.25 -19.78
N GLY A 56 6.11 -8.81 -19.88
CA GLY A 56 5.07 -8.72 -18.86
C GLY A 56 4.17 -7.48 -18.99
N THR A 57 3.15 -7.42 -18.13
CA THR A 57 2.17 -6.33 -18.09
C THR A 57 2.35 -5.52 -16.81
N ARG A 58 2.54 -4.20 -16.96
CA ARG A 58 2.61 -3.26 -15.84
C ARG A 58 1.21 -3.00 -15.28
N GLN A 59 1.07 -3.07 -13.96
CA GLN A 59 -0.17 -2.74 -13.25
C GLN A 59 0.14 -1.97 -11.98
N ILE A 60 -0.66 -0.96 -11.69
CA ILE A 60 -0.61 -0.20 -10.44
C ILE A 60 -1.57 -0.86 -9.44
N MET A 61 -1.07 -1.21 -8.27
CA MET A 61 -1.83 -1.92 -7.24
C MET A 61 -1.85 -1.17 -5.92
N CYS A 62 -2.98 -1.23 -5.20
CA CYS A 62 -3.08 -0.66 -3.86
C CYS A 62 -2.30 -1.49 -2.83
N VAL A 63 -1.36 -0.87 -2.11
CA VAL A 63 -0.55 -1.51 -1.06
C VAL A 63 -1.42 -2.00 0.09
N GLY A 64 -2.34 -1.16 0.58
CA GLY A 64 -3.18 -1.51 1.72
C GLY A 64 -4.13 -2.68 1.47
N CYS A 65 -4.60 -2.87 0.22
CA CYS A 65 -5.37 -4.05 -0.17
C CYS A 65 -4.47 -5.28 -0.35
N LEU A 66 -3.29 -5.11 -0.97
CA LEU A 66 -2.33 -6.19 -1.16
C LEU A 66 -1.90 -6.82 0.17
N LEU A 67 -1.61 -6.00 1.20
CA LEU A 67 -1.24 -6.48 2.53
C LEU A 67 -2.36 -7.25 3.24
N LYS A 68 -3.61 -7.15 2.75
CA LYS A 68 -4.77 -7.92 3.22
C LYS A 68 -5.04 -9.16 2.35
N GLY A 69 -4.18 -9.45 1.36
CA GLY A 69 -4.36 -10.53 0.40
C GLY A 69 -5.31 -10.19 -0.76
N GLU A 70 -5.75 -8.93 -0.89
CA GLU A 70 -6.63 -8.48 -1.97
C GLU A 70 -5.81 -7.89 -3.13
N ARG A 71 -6.08 -8.34 -4.37
CA ARG A 71 -5.46 -7.78 -5.58
C ARG A 71 -6.30 -6.65 -6.17
N VAL A 72 -6.22 -5.44 -5.60
CA VAL A 72 -6.91 -4.26 -6.15
C VAL A 72 -5.99 -3.48 -7.08
N VAL A 73 -6.32 -3.52 -8.36
CA VAL A 73 -5.64 -2.77 -9.44
C VAL A 73 -6.35 -1.43 -9.62
N VAL A 74 -5.58 -0.37 -9.83
CA VAL A 74 -6.09 0.95 -10.20
C VAL A 74 -5.53 1.24 -11.58
N VAL A 75 -6.39 1.18 -12.59
CA VAL A 75 -6.07 1.53 -13.98
C VAL A 75 -6.35 3.02 -14.16
#